data_AF-B6BGL0-F1
#
_entry.id   AF-B6BGL0-F1
#
_cell.length_a   1.000
_cell.length_b   1.000
_cell.length_c   1.000
_cell.angle_alpha   90.00
_cell.angle_beta   90.00
_cell.angle_gamma   90.00
#
_symmetry.space_group_name_H-M   'P 1'
#
loop_
_entity.id
_entity.type
_entity.pdbx_description
1 polymer ?
#
loop_
_entity_poly.entity_id
_entity_poly.type
_entity_poly.pdbx_seq_one_letter_code
_entity_poly.pdbx_strand_id
1 'polypeptide(L)'
;MTIKRFKIYCEISASRSVVKRAIKVALIVGTTLNIINQGEVLLSLELANVNFIKLCLTYVVPYSVTTYTAVAMKLEFQIGTKAVTTVDLKCHGCKKTVHINEGEIIPECDKCGIKTHWRLA
;
A
#
# COMPACT_ATOMS: atom_id res chain seq x y z
N MET A 1 -2.56 -13.40 -12.06
CA MET A 1 -2.90 -12.00 -11.74
C MET A 1 -3.16 -11.28 -13.06
N THR A 2 -4.40 -10.90 -13.36
CA THR A 2 -4.75 -10.26 -14.64
C THR A 2 -3.98 -8.94 -14.78
N ILE A 3 -3.51 -8.60 -15.98
CA ILE A 3 -2.73 -7.37 -16.28
C ILE A 3 -3.41 -6.11 -15.68
N LYS A 4 -4.74 -6.05 -15.72
CA LYS A 4 -5.53 -4.96 -15.10
C LYS A 4 -5.29 -4.82 -13.59
N ARG A 5 -5.25 -5.94 -12.84
CA ARG A 5 -5.02 -5.92 -11.38
C ARG A 5 -3.63 -5.45 -11.04
N PHE A 6 -2.63 -5.81 -11.84
CA PHE A 6 -1.26 -5.35 -11.67
C PHE A 6 -1.13 -3.84 -11.89
N LYS A 7 -1.75 -3.31 -12.95
CA LYS A 7 -1.77 -1.87 -13.21
C LYS A 7 -2.32 -1.07 -12.03
N ILE A 8 -3.48 -1.48 -11.50
CA ILE A 8 -4.10 -0.85 -10.32
C ILE A 8 -3.16 -0.91 -9.11
N TYR A 9 -2.52 -2.06 -8.89
CA TYR A 9 -1.57 -2.24 -7.78
C TYR A 9 -0.41 -1.24 -7.86
N CYS A 10 0.19 -1.10 -9.05
CA CYS A 10 1.28 -0.16 -9.31
C CYS A 10 0.83 1.31 -9.17
N GLU A 11 -0.37 1.63 -9.63
CA GLU A 11 -0.90 2.99 -9.55
C GLU A 11 -1.14 3.41 -8.10
N ILE A 12 -1.72 2.53 -7.30
CA ILE A 12 -1.94 2.77 -5.87
C ILE A 12 -0.60 2.85 -5.13
N SER A 13 0.34 1.94 -5.41
CA SER A 13 1.64 1.92 -4.73
C SER A 13 2.49 3.15 -5.04
N ALA A 14 2.40 3.67 -6.27
CA ALA A 14 3.07 4.91 -6.69
C ALA A 14 2.33 6.18 -6.26
N SER A 15 1.15 6.07 -5.64
CA SER A 15 0.40 7.25 -5.21
C SER A 15 1.18 8.03 -4.15
N ARG A 16 1.17 9.37 -4.26
CA ARG A 16 1.91 10.27 -3.35
C ARG A 16 1.60 10.00 -1.87
N SER A 17 0.35 9.64 -1.56
CA SER A 17 -0.07 9.31 -0.19
C SER A 17 0.63 8.07 0.38
N VAL A 18 0.79 7.03 -0.44
CA VAL A 18 1.44 5.77 -0.05
C VAL A 18 2.94 5.97 0.06
N VAL A 19 3.57 6.56 -0.96
CA VAL A 19 5.01 6.79 -0.99
C VAL A 19 5.47 7.66 0.17
N LYS A 20 4.79 8.79 0.45
CA LYS A 20 5.16 9.66 1.58
C LYS A 20 5.09 8.94 2.92
N ARG A 21 4.03 8.14 3.13
CA ARG A 21 3.87 7.36 4.36
C ARG A 21 4.94 6.29 4.47
N ALA A 22 5.19 5.55 3.40
CA ALA A 22 6.19 4.48 3.36
C ALA A 22 7.62 5.00 3.61
N ILE A 23 8.00 6.13 3.00
CA ILE A 23 9.30 6.79 3.24
C ILE A 23 9.41 7.23 4.70
N LYS A 24 8.38 7.90 5.25
CA LYS A 24 8.41 8.36 6.65
C LYS A 24 8.59 7.20 7.62
N VAL A 25 7.85 6.11 7.43
CA VAL A 25 7.98 4.90 8.26
C VAL A 25 9.35 4.25 8.08
N ALA A 26 9.83 4.14 6.84
CA ALA A 26 11.14 3.57 6.56
C ALA A 26 12.29 4.35 7.19
N LEU A 27 12.24 5.68 7.20
CA LEU A 27 13.23 6.51 7.87
C LEU A 27 13.20 6.32 9.38
N ILE A 28 12.02 6.42 10.01
CA ILE A 28 11.92 6.32 11.48
C ILE A 28 12.29 4.90 11.94
N VAL A 29 11.57 3.90 11.44
CA VAL A 29 11.75 2.50 11.87
C VAL A 29 13.08 1.95 11.37
N GLY A 30 13.48 2.28 10.14
CA GLY A 30 14.74 1.81 9.57
C GLY A 30 15.95 2.39 10.29
N THR A 31 15.94 3.67 10.67
CA THR A 31 17.02 4.25 11.48
C THR A 31 17.09 3.61 12.87
N THR A 32 15.95 3.40 13.54
CA THR A 32 15.91 2.68 14.82
C THR A 32 16.48 1.26 14.69
N LEU A 33 16.04 0.50 13.68
CA LEU A 33 16.54 -0.84 13.42
C LEU A 33 18.04 -0.84 13.11
N ASN A 34 18.52 0.12 12.33
CA ASN A 34 19.92 0.20 11.97
C ASN A 34 20.82 0.50 13.19
N ILE A 35 20.37 1.36 14.11
CA ILE A 35 21.06 1.63 15.40
C ILE A 35 21.13 0.34 16.24
N ILE A 36 20.02 -0.38 16.38
CA ILE A 36 19.99 -1.65 17.14
C ILE A 36 20.94 -2.69 16.53
N ASN A 37 21.05 -2.69 15.20
CA ASN A 37 21.62 -3.80 14.47
C ASN A 37 23.11 -3.67 14.14
N GLN A 38 23.61 -2.45 14.01
CA GLN A 38 25.03 -2.15 13.77
C GLN A 38 25.39 -0.71 14.20
N GLY A 39 24.68 -0.19 15.21
CA GLY A 39 24.88 1.18 15.71
C GLY A 39 26.28 1.42 16.25
N GLU A 40 26.91 0.43 16.88
CA GLU A 40 28.29 0.55 17.38
C GLU A 40 29.28 0.84 16.24
N VAL A 41 29.19 0.09 15.13
CA VAL A 41 30.05 0.28 13.95
C VAL A 41 29.80 1.63 13.27
N LEU A 42 28.53 2.06 13.21
CA LEU A 42 28.14 3.37 12.67
C LEU A 42 28.64 4.54 13.52
N LEU A 43 28.56 4.44 14.85
CA LEU A 43 28.98 5.48 15.78
C LEU A 43 30.51 5.57 15.90
N SER A 44 31.22 4.44 15.73
CA SER A 44 32.68 4.40 15.67
C SER A 44 33.26 4.91 14.33
N LEU A 45 32.41 5.31 13.37
CA LEU A 45 32.78 5.75 12.02
C LEU A 45 33.62 4.72 11.23
N GLU A 46 33.55 3.44 11.61
CA GLU A 46 34.28 2.34 10.94
C GLU A 46 33.53 1.85 9.69
N LEU A 47 33.55 2.68 8.63
CA LEU A 47 32.89 2.40 7.36
C LEU A 47 33.31 1.06 6.71
N ALA A 48 34.55 0.59 6.97
CA ALA A 48 35.05 -0.68 6.46
C ALA A 48 34.31 -1.90 7.03
N ASN A 49 33.73 -1.78 8.22
CA ASN A 49 33.04 -2.86 8.94
C ASN A 49 31.51 -2.78 8.77
N VAL A 50 30.99 -1.77 8.08
CA VAL A 50 29.56 -1.61 7.85
C VAL A 50 29.05 -2.67 6.89
N ASN A 51 28.04 -3.43 7.32
CA ASN A 51 27.35 -4.33 6.42
C ASN A 51 26.28 -3.57 5.63
N PHE A 52 26.63 -3.20 4.40
CA PHE A 52 25.75 -2.44 3.50
C PHE A 52 24.46 -3.18 3.12
N ILE A 53 24.48 -4.52 3.02
CA ILE A 53 23.26 -5.30 2.75
C ILE A 53 22.30 -5.16 3.93
N LYS A 54 22.83 -5.31 5.15
CA LYS A 54 22.09 -5.15 6.41
C LYS A 54 21.52 -3.73 6.51
N LEU A 55 22.34 -2.72 6.23
CA LEU A 55 21.96 -1.31 6.19
C LEU A 55 20.79 -1.09 5.22
N CYS A 56 20.92 -1.50 3.97
CA CYS A 56 19.88 -1.33 2.96
C CYS A 56 18.58 -2.04 3.36
N LEU A 57 18.64 -3.28 3.82
CA LEU A 57 17.45 -4.04 4.22
C LEU A 57 16.69 -3.40 5.39
N THR A 58 17.39 -2.74 6.33
CA THR A 58 16.72 -2.04 7.44
C THR A 58 15.79 -0.91 6.97
N TYR A 59 16.02 -0.34 5.79
CA TYR A 59 15.13 0.66 5.19
C TYR A 59 14.14 0.04 4.18
N VAL A 60 14.60 -0.92 3.38
CA VAL A 60 13.77 -1.56 2.33
C VAL A 60 12.61 -2.34 2.93
N VAL A 61 12.83 -3.06 4.03
CA VAL A 61 11.77 -3.87 4.68
C VAL A 61 10.61 -3.00 5.19
N PRO A 62 10.81 -1.98 6.05
CA PRO A 62 9.71 -1.16 6.54
C PRO A 62 9.01 -0.37 5.42
N TYR A 63 9.74 0.05 4.37
CA TYR A 63 9.14 0.66 3.19
C TYR A 63 8.17 -0.32 2.47
N SER A 64 8.63 -1.55 2.24
CA SER A 64 7.91 -2.56 1.47
C SER A 64 6.64 -3.00 2.18
N VAL A 65 6.75 -3.31 3.48
CA VAL A 65 5.60 -3.71 4.31
C VAL A 65 4.56 -2.59 4.40
N THR A 66 5.00 -1.35 4.61
CA THR A 66 4.10 -0.19 4.67
C THR A 66 3.36 0.03 3.35
N THR A 67 4.07 -0.10 2.22
CA THR A 67 3.48 0.02 0.88
C THR A 67 2.45 -1.09 0.64
N TYR A 68 2.80 -2.35 0.94
CA TYR A 68 1.90 -3.49 0.78
C TYR A 68 0.59 -3.31 1.56
N THR A 69 0.68 -3.00 2.86
CA THR A 69 -0.51 -2.79 3.69
C THR A 69 -1.35 -1.61 3.20
N ALA A 70 -0.73 -0.52 2.76
CA ALA A 70 -1.46 0.63 2.24
C ALA A 70 -2.20 0.33 0.93
N VAL A 71 -1.60 -0.45 0.03
CA VAL A 71 -2.26 -0.89 -1.21
C VAL A 71 -3.41 -1.86 -0.88
N ALA A 72 -3.18 -2.83 0.01
CA ALA A 72 -4.20 -3.79 0.42
C ALA A 72 -5.46 -3.10 0.97
N MET A 73 -5.30 -2.15 1.91
CA MET A 73 -6.42 -1.39 2.45
C MET A 73 -7.15 -0.56 1.39
N LYS A 74 -6.43 0.04 0.43
CA LYS A 74 -7.04 0.81 -0.66
C LYS A 74 -7.78 -0.05 -1.69
N LEU A 75 -7.49 -1.36 -1.73
CA LEU A 75 -8.21 -2.35 -2.54
C LEU A 75 -9.42 -2.95 -1.81
N GLU A 76 -9.59 -2.66 -0.51
CA GLU A 76 -10.81 -2.96 0.24
C GLU A 76 -11.85 -1.86 0.00
N PHE A 77 -12.50 -1.91 -1.16
CA PHE A 77 -13.50 -0.94 -1.62
C PHE A 77 -14.70 -0.80 -0.67
N GLN A 78 -14.59 0.07 0.34
CA GLN A 78 -15.64 0.32 1.33
C GLN A 78 -16.66 1.34 0.83
N ILE A 79 -17.94 1.10 1.11
CA ILE A 79 -19.05 2.00 0.80
C ILE A 79 -18.81 3.36 1.46
N GLY A 80 -19.03 4.45 0.72
CA GLY A 80 -18.85 5.82 1.22
C GLY A 80 -17.40 6.33 1.19
N THR A 81 -16.42 5.50 0.86
CA THR A 81 -15.03 5.95 0.65
C THR A 81 -14.79 6.39 -0.79
N LYS A 82 -13.82 7.28 -1.00
CA LYS A 82 -13.44 7.71 -2.36
C LYS A 82 -12.58 6.66 -3.04
N ALA A 83 -12.91 6.31 -4.28
CA ALA A 83 -12.08 5.46 -5.12
C ALA A 83 -10.73 6.13 -5.38
N VAL A 84 -9.65 5.37 -5.18
CA VAL A 84 -8.28 5.88 -5.32
C VAL A 84 -7.85 5.95 -6.79
N THR A 85 -8.50 5.19 -7.66
CA THR A 85 -8.21 5.12 -9.10
C THR A 85 -9.48 4.63 -9.80
N THR A 86 -9.54 4.83 -11.12
CA THR A 86 -10.65 4.36 -11.95
C THR A 86 -10.67 2.83 -12.00
N VAL A 87 -11.74 2.23 -11.49
CA VAL A 87 -11.87 0.78 -11.32
C VAL A 87 -13.27 0.26 -11.66
N ASP A 88 -13.30 -0.95 -12.22
CA ASP A 88 -14.53 -1.73 -12.38
C ASP A 88 -14.73 -2.60 -11.13
N LEU A 89 -15.82 -2.35 -10.40
CA LEU A 89 -16.18 -3.10 -9.20
C LEU A 89 -17.36 -4.02 -9.48
N LYS A 90 -17.24 -5.27 -9.06
CA LYS A 90 -18.29 -6.29 -9.10
C LYS A 90 -18.77 -6.60 -7.69
N CYS A 91 -20.08 -6.52 -7.48
CA CYS A 91 -20.71 -6.90 -6.22
C CYS A 91 -20.58 -8.42 -6.03
N HIS A 92 -20.10 -8.86 -4.87
CA HIS A 92 -19.94 -10.28 -4.58
C HIS A 92 -21.28 -11.03 -4.53
N GLY A 93 -22.33 -10.39 -3.98
CA GLY A 93 -23.66 -10.96 -3.81
C GLY A 93 -24.44 -11.08 -5.12
N CYS A 94 -24.82 -9.94 -5.72
CA CYS A 94 -25.68 -9.92 -6.92
C CYS A 94 -24.93 -9.96 -8.26
N LYS A 95 -23.59 -9.95 -8.26
CA LYS A 95 -22.70 -9.95 -9.44
C LYS A 95 -22.82 -8.73 -10.36
N LYS A 96 -23.56 -7.68 -9.99
CA LYS A 96 -23.63 -6.41 -10.73
C LYS A 96 -22.25 -5.74 -10.77
N THR A 97 -21.89 -5.17 -11.92
CA THR A 97 -20.66 -4.38 -12.10
C THR A 97 -20.99 -2.90 -12.14
N VAL A 98 -20.15 -2.07 -11.53
CA VAL A 98 -20.19 -0.61 -11.59
C VAL A 98 -18.81 -0.10 -11.96
N HIS A 99 -18.78 0.94 -12.78
CA HIS A 99 -17.56 1.65 -13.14
C HIS A 99 -17.47 2.88 -12.24
N ILE A 100 -16.34 3.04 -11.54
CA ILE A 100 -16.12 4.14 -10.61
C ILE A 100 -14.86 4.87 -11.04
N ASN A 101 -14.93 6.18 -11.23
CA ASN A 101 -13.78 7.01 -11.58
C ASN A 101 -12.95 7.38 -10.33
N GLU A 102 -11.70 7.77 -10.54
CA GLU A 102 -10.86 8.32 -9.47
C GLU A 102 -11.58 9.46 -8.73
N GLY A 103 -11.59 9.40 -7.40
CA GLY A 103 -12.17 10.41 -6.52
C GLY A 103 -13.68 10.29 -6.29
N GLU A 104 -14.39 9.46 -7.05
CA GLU A 104 -15.82 9.20 -6.85
C GLU A 104 -16.08 8.37 -5.58
N ILE A 105 -17.25 8.57 -4.98
CA ILE A 105 -17.65 7.84 -3.78
C ILE A 105 -18.13 6.45 -4.19
N ILE A 106 -17.61 5.42 -3.52
CA ILE A 106 -18.01 4.04 -3.75
C ILE A 106 -19.47 3.87 -3.29
N PRO A 107 -20.40 3.56 -4.20
CA PRO A 107 -21.82 3.50 -3.88
C PRO A 107 -22.18 2.20 -3.16
N GLU A 108 -23.36 2.18 -2.54
CA GLU A 108 -24.00 0.91 -2.19
C GLU A 108 -24.55 0.22 -3.45
N CYS A 109 -24.72 -1.10 -3.41
CA CYS A 109 -25.37 -1.78 -4.53
C CYS A 109 -26.89 -1.66 -4.41
N ASP A 110 -27.56 -1.27 -5.49
CA ASP A 110 -29.04 -1.16 -5.54
C ASP A 110 -29.78 -2.42 -5.07
N LYS A 111 -29.18 -3.62 -5.21
CA LYS A 111 -29.79 -4.89 -4.80
C LYS A 111 -29.36 -5.38 -3.41
N CYS A 112 -28.11 -5.15 -3.02
CA CYS A 112 -27.56 -5.67 -1.77
C CYS A 112 -27.52 -4.62 -0.64
N GLY A 113 -27.76 -3.35 -0.97
CA GLY A 113 -27.70 -2.21 -0.07
C GLY A 113 -26.38 -2.15 0.70
N ILE A 114 -26.48 -1.94 2.01
CA ILE A 114 -25.34 -1.81 2.94
C ILE A 114 -24.54 -3.12 3.06
N LYS A 115 -25.13 -4.29 2.76
CA LYS A 115 -24.44 -5.60 2.83
C LYS A 115 -23.53 -5.87 1.61
N THR A 116 -23.32 -4.87 0.76
CA THR A 116 -22.52 -5.01 -0.45
C THR A 116 -21.05 -5.19 -0.13
N HIS A 117 -20.43 -6.23 -0.70
CA HIS A 117 -18.99 -6.38 -0.74
C HIS A 117 -18.51 -6.22 -2.19
N TRP A 118 -17.84 -5.12 -2.48
CA TRP A 118 -17.24 -4.86 -3.78
C TRP A 118 -15.94 -5.65 -3.95
N ARG A 119 -15.66 -6.11 -5.17
CA ARG A 119 -14.39 -6.72 -5.57
C ARG A 119 -14.03 -6.22 -6.96
N LEU A 120 -12.75 -6.19 -7.32
CA LEU A 120 -12.35 -5.93 -8.70
C LEU A 120 -13.01 -6.95 -9.64
N ALA A 121 -13.69 -6.43 -10.66
CA ALA A 121 -14.39 -7.20 -11.68
C ALA A 121 -13.45 -8.11 -12.49
#